data_AF-H9F117-F1
#
_entry.id   AF-H9F117-F1
#
_cell.length_a   1.000
_cell.length_b   1.000
_cell.length_c   1.000
_cell.angle_alpha   90.00
_cell.angle_beta   90.00
_cell.angle_gamma   90.00
#
_symmetry.space_group_name_H-M   'P 1'
#
loop_
_entity.id
_entity.type
_entity.pdbx_description
1 polymer ?
#
loop_
_entity_poly.entity_id
_entity_poly.type
_entity_poly.pdbx_seq_one_letter_code
_entity_poly.pdbx_strand_id
1 'polypeptide(L)'
;MHSLNQEIKAFSRNNLRKQCTRVTTLTGKKIIETWKDARIHVVEEVEPSSGGGCGYVQDLSSDLQVGVIKPWLLLGSQDAAHDLDTLKKNKVTHILNVAYGVENAFLSDFTYKSISILDLPETNILSYFPECFEFIEEAKRKDGV
;
A
#
# COMPACT_ATOMS: atom_id res chain seq x y z
N MET A 1 -37.06 -12.96 21.05
CA MET A 1 -35.93 -12.67 20.13
C MET A 1 -35.25 -13.98 19.83
N HIS A 2 -35.12 -14.35 18.56
CA HIS A 2 -34.29 -15.50 18.19
C HIS A 2 -32.82 -15.13 18.39
N SER A 3 -31.99 -16.12 18.72
CA SER A 3 -30.54 -15.88 18.74
C SER A 3 -30.03 -15.85 17.30
N LEU A 4 -28.96 -15.08 17.05
CA LEU A 4 -28.30 -15.01 15.74
C LEU A 4 -27.98 -16.41 15.17
N ASN A 5 -27.59 -17.35 16.03
CA ASN A 5 -27.33 -18.74 15.64
C ASN A 5 -28.58 -19.48 15.15
N GLN A 6 -29.75 -19.21 15.72
CA GLN A 6 -31.01 -19.79 15.26
C GLN A 6 -31.42 -19.22 13.90
N GLU A 7 -31.24 -17.91 13.71
CA GLU A 7 -31.52 -17.24 12.44
C GLU A 7 -30.62 -17.76 11.31
N ILE A 8 -29.31 -17.91 11.56
CA ILE A 8 -28.37 -18.47 10.58
C ILE A 8 -28.73 -19.92 10.21
N LYS A 9 -29.11 -20.74 11.19
CA LYS A 9 -29.50 -22.15 10.95
C LYS A 9 -30.82 -22.27 10.18
N ALA A 10 -31.76 -21.36 10.42
CA ALA A 10 -33.05 -21.34 9.74
C ALA A 10 -32.99 -20.67 8.36
N PHE A 11 -31.93 -19.94 8.04
CA PHE A 11 -31.81 -19.19 6.80
C PHE A 11 -31.59 -20.11 5.59
N SER A 12 -32.51 -20.04 4.62
CA SER A 12 -32.38 -20.77 3.36
C SER A 12 -31.33 -20.12 2.45
N ARG A 13 -30.33 -20.91 2.03
CA ARG A 13 -29.31 -20.47 1.06
C ARG A 13 -29.90 -20.02 -0.28
N ASN A 14 -31.13 -20.43 -0.62
CA ASN A 14 -31.81 -19.99 -1.83
C ASN A 14 -32.20 -18.50 -1.80
N ASN A 15 -32.28 -17.90 -0.61
CA ASN A 15 -32.58 -16.48 -0.43
C ASN A 15 -31.33 -15.59 -0.50
N LEU A 16 -30.13 -16.17 -0.59
CA LEU A 16 -28.91 -15.39 -0.83
C LEU A 16 -28.92 -14.83 -2.24
N ARG A 17 -28.51 -13.56 -2.39
CA ARG A 17 -28.22 -12.98 -3.70
C ARG A 17 -27.17 -13.85 -4.40
N LYS A 18 -27.44 -14.23 -5.64
CA LYS A 18 -26.44 -14.93 -6.46
C LYS A 18 -25.30 -13.95 -6.72
N GLN A 19 -24.09 -14.32 -6.30
CA GLN A 19 -22.88 -13.54 -6.48
C GLN A 19 -21.88 -14.36 -7.29
N CYS A 20 -21.15 -13.68 -8.16
CA CYS A 20 -19.96 -14.21 -8.81
C CYS A 20 -18.71 -13.62 -8.16
N THR A 21 -17.68 -14.43 -7.99
CA THR A 21 -16.40 -13.99 -7.44
C THR A 21 -15.37 -13.95 -8.55
N ARG A 22 -14.70 -12.81 -8.73
CA ARG A 22 -13.53 -12.72 -9.60
C ARG A 22 -12.30 -13.16 -8.81
N VAL A 23 -11.71 -14.29 -9.18
CA VAL A 23 -10.47 -14.81 -8.61
C VAL A 23 -9.33 -14.50 -9.56
N THR A 24 -8.23 -13.98 -9.02
CA THR A 24 -6.98 -13.81 -9.77
C THR A 24 -5.97 -14.79 -9.18
N THR A 25 -5.46 -15.70 -10.00
CA THR A 25 -4.49 -16.71 -9.56
C THR A 25 -3.10 -16.10 -9.37
N LEU A 26 -2.18 -16.86 -8.76
CA LEU A 26 -0.78 -16.47 -8.63
C LEU A 26 -0.07 -16.22 -9.98
N THR A 27 -0.65 -16.71 -11.08
CA THR A 27 -0.14 -16.52 -12.44
C THR A 27 -0.79 -15.35 -13.17
N GLY A 28 -1.63 -14.56 -12.49
CA GLY A 28 -2.39 -13.46 -13.08
C GLY A 28 -3.60 -13.90 -13.92
N LYS A 29 -3.89 -15.20 -14.00
CA LYS A 29 -5.09 -15.71 -14.67
C LYS A 29 -6.31 -15.23 -13.89
N LYS A 30 -7.25 -14.56 -14.57
CA LYS A 30 -8.50 -14.10 -13.96
C LYS A 30 -9.60 -15.11 -14.30
N ILE A 31 -10.31 -15.58 -13.29
CA ILE A 31 -11.45 -16.50 -13.44
C ILE A 31 -12.67 -15.92 -12.74
N ILE A 32 -13.86 -16.15 -13.31
CA ILE A 32 -15.12 -15.81 -12.65
C ILE A 32 -15.74 -17.11 -12.12
N GLU A 33 -15.82 -17.22 -10.79
CA GLU A 33 -16.44 -18.34 -10.10
C GLU A 33 -17.89 -18.01 -9.71
N THR A 34 -18.79 -18.98 -9.87
CA THR A 34 -20.18 -18.89 -9.40
C THR A 34 -20.56 -20.17 -8.68
N TRP A 35 -21.34 -20.04 -7.60
CA TRP A 35 -21.87 -21.18 -6.87
C TRP A 35 -23.13 -21.75 -7.53
N LYS A 36 -23.10 -23.03 -7.92
CA LYS A 36 -24.29 -23.82 -8.31
C LYS A 36 -24.29 -25.14 -7.55
N ASP A 37 -25.44 -25.51 -6.98
CA ASP A 37 -25.64 -26.79 -6.28
C ASP A 37 -24.57 -27.12 -5.22
N ALA A 38 -24.19 -26.09 -4.44
CA ALA A 38 -23.13 -26.16 -3.44
C ALA A 38 -21.74 -26.54 -3.97
N ARG A 39 -21.50 -26.39 -5.27
CA ARG A 39 -20.20 -26.53 -5.93
C ARG A 39 -19.81 -25.20 -6.60
N ILE A 40 -18.51 -24.95 -6.64
CA ILE A 40 -17.94 -23.83 -7.37
C ILE A 40 -17.84 -24.22 -8.85
N HIS A 41 -18.39 -23.36 -9.72
CA HIS A 41 -18.25 -23.47 -11.17
C HIS A 41 -17.48 -22.27 -11.70
N VAL A 42 -16.45 -22.54 -12.49
CA VAL A 42 -15.76 -21.50 -13.26
C VAL A 42 -16.58 -21.23 -14.52
N VAL A 43 -17.05 -19.99 -14.67
CA VAL A 43 -17.93 -19.56 -15.77
C VAL A 43 -17.12 -18.96 -16.92
N GLU A 44 -15.97 -18.36 -16.63
CA GLU A 44 -15.14 -17.69 -17.62
C GLU A 44 -13.68 -17.74 -17.20
N GLU A 45 -12.80 -18.17 -18.12
CA GLU A 45 -11.35 -18.03 -18.00
C GLU A 45 -10.91 -16.86 -18.86
N VAL A 46 -10.43 -15.79 -18.22
CA VAL A 46 -9.80 -14.68 -18.93
C VAL A 46 -8.31 -15.03 -19.07
N GLU A 47 -7.90 -15.33 -20.30
CA GLU A 47 -6.50 -15.50 -20.67
C GLU A 47 -5.68 -14.30 -20.15
N PRO A 48 -4.50 -14.54 -19.55
CA PRO A 48 -3.67 -13.44 -19.09
C PRO A 48 -3.33 -12.55 -20.29
N SER A 49 -3.66 -11.27 -20.19
CA SER A 49 -3.32 -10.26 -21.17
C SER A 49 -1.79 -10.07 -21.20
N SER A 50 -1.08 -10.97 -21.89
CA SER A 50 0.33 -10.91 -22.36
C SER A 50 1.41 -10.28 -21.44
N GLY A 51 1.14 -10.06 -20.16
CA GLY A 51 2.08 -9.57 -19.15
C GLY A 51 2.10 -10.56 -18.01
N GLY A 52 3.29 -11.10 -17.71
CA GLY A 52 3.49 -12.09 -16.66
C GLY A 52 2.94 -11.58 -15.33
N GLY A 53 1.75 -12.04 -14.97
CA GLY A 53 1.07 -11.59 -13.77
C GLY A 53 1.74 -12.19 -12.55
N CYS A 54 2.44 -11.35 -11.81
CA CYS A 54 2.97 -11.69 -10.49
C CYS A 54 1.81 -12.04 -9.54
N GLY A 55 2.07 -12.83 -8.50
CA GLY A 55 1.06 -13.35 -7.56
C GLY A 55 0.42 -12.31 -6.62
N TYR A 56 0.29 -11.06 -7.07
CA TYR A 56 -0.35 -9.95 -6.37
C TYR A 56 -1.24 -9.17 -7.33
N VAL A 57 -2.25 -8.49 -6.79
CA VAL A 57 -3.06 -7.54 -7.58
C VAL A 57 -2.26 -6.25 -7.67
N GLN A 58 -1.81 -5.89 -8.87
CA GLN A 58 -1.13 -4.62 -9.07
C GLN A 58 -2.15 -3.49 -8.94
N ASP A 59 -1.97 -2.64 -7.94
CA ASP A 59 -2.65 -1.35 -7.85
C ASP A 59 -1.76 -0.31 -8.55
N LEU A 60 -2.34 0.40 -9.52
CA LEU A 60 -1.66 1.44 -10.28
C LEU A 60 -2.15 2.83 -9.89
N SER A 61 -3.06 2.93 -8.93
CA SER A 61 -3.49 4.21 -8.39
C SER A 61 -2.43 4.77 -7.46
N SER A 62 -2.15 6.08 -7.58
CA SER A 62 -1.19 6.74 -6.70
C SER A 62 -1.75 6.86 -5.28
N ASP A 63 -0.97 6.47 -4.29
CA ASP A 63 -1.31 6.64 -2.87
C ASP A 63 -0.65 7.90 -2.30
N LEU A 64 -1.38 9.02 -2.40
CA LEU A 64 -0.94 10.33 -1.89
C LEU A 64 -1.26 10.55 -0.40
N GLN A 65 -1.59 9.49 0.34
CA GLN A 65 -1.85 9.61 1.77
C GLN A 65 -0.56 9.94 2.54
N VAL A 66 -0.69 10.88 3.47
CA VAL A 66 0.39 11.29 4.37
C VAL A 66 -0.05 11.08 5.81
N GLY A 67 0.67 10.25 6.54
CA GLY A 67 0.49 10.02 7.96
C GLY A 67 1.19 11.10 8.78
N VAL A 68 0.45 11.82 9.61
CA VAL A 68 1.02 12.82 10.54
C VAL A 68 1.32 12.12 11.87
N ILE A 69 2.61 11.95 12.20
CA ILE A 69 3.04 11.34 13.48
C ILE A 69 3.22 12.42 14.56
N LYS A 70 3.81 13.55 14.16
CA LYS A 70 3.96 14.78 14.95
C LYS A 70 3.73 15.98 14.01
N PRO A 71 3.49 17.20 14.53
CA PRO A 71 3.38 18.40 13.70
C PRO A 71 4.58 18.66 12.76
N TRP A 72 5.76 18.10 13.08
CA TRP A 72 7.02 18.23 12.36
C TRP A 72 7.56 16.88 11.84
N LEU A 73 6.74 15.81 11.89
CA LEU A 73 7.16 14.48 11.43
C LEU A 73 6.03 13.77 10.71
N LEU A 74 6.25 13.53 9.43
CA LEU A 74 5.33 12.90 8.51
C LEU A 74 5.87 11.56 8.02
N LEU A 75 4.97 10.66 7.62
CA LEU A 75 5.30 9.41 6.96
C LEU A 75 4.46 9.30 5.68
N GLY A 76 5.09 8.94 4.57
CA GLY A 76 4.43 8.83 3.27
C GLY A 76 5.15 7.85 2.36
N SER A 77 4.46 7.45 1.29
CA SER A 77 4.98 6.59 0.23
C SER A 77 5.90 7.36 -0.74
N GLN A 78 6.50 6.65 -1.69
CA GLN A 78 7.19 7.27 -2.82
C GLN A 78 6.26 8.20 -3.61
N ASP A 79 4.99 7.82 -3.80
CA ASP A 79 4.02 8.62 -4.56
C ASP A 79 3.83 9.99 -3.91
N ALA A 80 3.63 10.02 -2.59
CA ALA A 80 3.52 11.28 -1.84
C ALA A 80 4.82 12.11 -1.89
N ALA A 81 5.99 11.46 -1.88
CA ALA A 81 7.28 12.13 -2.00
C ALA A 81 7.59 12.65 -3.42
N HIS A 82 6.89 12.14 -4.44
CA HIS A 82 6.99 12.59 -5.83
C HIS A 82 5.89 13.58 -6.24
N ASP A 83 4.99 13.93 -5.32
CA ASP A 83 3.91 14.89 -5.58
C ASP A 83 4.20 16.24 -4.89
N LEU A 84 4.58 17.23 -5.70
CA LEU A 84 4.99 18.55 -5.20
C LEU A 84 3.86 19.26 -4.43
N ASP A 85 2.63 19.12 -4.90
CA ASP A 85 1.45 19.76 -4.29
C ASP A 85 1.17 19.18 -2.90
N THR A 86 1.27 17.86 -2.75
CA THR A 86 1.16 17.16 -1.47
C THR A 86 2.25 17.61 -0.50
N LEU A 87 3.51 17.68 -0.94
CA LEU A 87 4.63 18.16 -0.12
C LEU A 87 4.42 19.62 0.33
N LYS A 88 4.07 20.52 -0.60
CA LYS A 88 3.82 21.94 -0.30
C LYS A 88 2.61 22.14 0.61
N LYS A 89 1.52 21.40 0.39
CA LYS A 89 0.33 21.43 1.26
C LYS A 89 0.66 21.07 2.70
N ASN A 90 1.55 20.09 2.89
CA ASN A 90 2.02 19.66 4.21
C ASN A 90 3.22 20.49 4.72
N LYS A 91 3.67 21.50 3.98
CA LYS A 91 4.79 22.38 4.32
C LYS A 91 6.10 21.63 4.58
N VAL A 92 6.32 20.53 3.86
CA VAL A 92 7.55 19.74 3.96
C VAL A 92 8.75 20.62 3.61
N THR A 93 9.84 20.45 4.34
CA THR A 93 11.10 21.16 4.16
C THR A 93 12.28 20.21 4.03
N HIS A 94 12.20 19.07 4.73
CA HIS A 94 13.24 18.05 4.77
C HIS A 94 12.63 16.69 4.40
N ILE A 95 13.33 15.91 3.57
CA ILE A 95 12.88 14.58 3.16
C ILE A 95 14.00 13.58 3.45
N LEU A 96 13.70 12.65 4.35
CA LEU A 96 14.52 11.48 4.63
C LEU A 96 14.03 10.31 3.76
N ASN A 97 14.76 10.01 2.69
CA ASN A 97 14.47 8.88 1.81
C ASN A 97 15.27 7.65 2.28
N VAL A 98 14.58 6.64 2.80
CA VAL A 98 15.18 5.39 3.30
C VAL A 98 14.95 4.20 2.37
N ALA A 99 14.54 4.43 1.12
CA ALA A 99 14.19 3.35 0.19
C ALA A 99 15.33 3.05 -0.79
N TYR A 100 15.57 1.77 -1.03
CA TYR A 100 16.49 1.31 -2.08
C TYR A 100 15.91 1.61 -3.48
N GLY A 101 16.71 2.27 -4.32
CA GLY A 101 16.38 2.50 -5.73
C GLY A 101 15.33 3.58 -6.00
N VAL A 102 14.92 4.34 -4.99
CA VAL A 102 13.97 5.45 -5.12
C VAL A 102 14.72 6.77 -5.25
N GLU A 103 14.56 7.45 -6.38
CA GLU A 103 15.17 8.76 -6.62
C GLU A 103 14.40 9.89 -5.92
N ASN A 104 15.04 11.03 -5.72
CA ASN A 104 14.43 12.23 -5.16
C ASN A 104 13.98 13.16 -6.29
N ALA A 105 12.71 13.57 -6.30
CA ALA A 105 12.12 14.33 -7.41
C ALA A 105 12.51 15.82 -7.46
N PHE A 106 12.58 16.50 -6.31
CA PHE A 106 12.59 17.97 -6.24
C PHE A 106 13.84 18.49 -5.50
N LEU A 107 15.03 18.12 -5.99
CA LEU A 107 16.32 18.35 -5.34
C LEU A 107 16.63 19.82 -4.98
N SER A 108 15.99 20.78 -5.64
CA SER A 108 16.18 22.22 -5.38
C SER A 108 15.18 22.81 -4.38
N ASP A 109 14.08 22.12 -4.09
CA ASP A 109 12.99 22.64 -3.26
C ASP A 109 13.07 22.15 -1.80
N PHE A 110 13.70 20.99 -1.56
CA PHE A 110 13.76 20.37 -0.24
C PHE A 110 15.19 19.97 0.13
N THR A 111 15.45 19.91 1.44
CA THR A 111 16.70 19.33 1.94
C THR A 111 16.55 17.82 2.04
N TYR A 112 17.39 17.07 1.32
CA TYR A 112 17.30 15.61 1.28
C TYR A 112 18.40 14.95 2.11
N LYS A 113 18.05 13.80 2.67
CA LYS A 113 18.99 12.75 3.07
C LYS A 113 18.51 11.42 2.51
N SER A 114 19.35 10.77 1.72
CA SER A 114 19.05 9.46 1.14
C SER A 114 19.92 8.40 1.77
N ILE A 115 19.30 7.38 2.34
CA ILE A 115 19.95 6.19 2.90
C ILE A 115 19.34 4.99 2.19
N SER A 116 20.14 4.29 1.39
CA SER A 116 19.65 3.15 0.61
C SER A 116 19.50 1.92 1.51
N ILE A 117 18.27 1.64 1.96
CA ILE A 117 17.94 0.50 2.83
C ILE A 117 17.04 -0.47 2.07
N LEU A 118 17.42 -1.75 2.08
CA LEU A 118 16.61 -2.83 1.52
C LEU A 118 15.54 -3.27 2.52
N ASP A 119 14.31 -3.46 2.05
CA ASP A 119 13.22 -4.04 2.86
C ASP A 119 13.32 -5.57 2.86
N LEU A 120 14.34 -6.08 3.54
CA LEU A 120 14.62 -7.49 3.68
C LEU A 120 14.73 -7.87 5.16
N PRO A 121 14.25 -9.06 5.57
CA PRO A 121 14.39 -9.53 6.96
C PRO A 121 15.83 -9.53 7.47
N GLU A 122 16.81 -9.71 6.58
CA GLU A 122 18.23 -9.76 6.90
C GLU A 122 18.85 -8.35 7.09
N THR A 123 18.14 -7.30 6.71
CA THR A 123 18.66 -5.93 6.82
C THR A 123 18.55 -5.47 8.27
N ASN A 124 19.71 -5.21 8.89
CA ASN A 124 19.77 -4.65 10.23
C ASN A 124 19.41 -3.15 10.21
N ILE A 125 18.12 -2.84 10.20
CA ILE A 125 17.64 -1.45 10.17
C ILE A 125 18.12 -0.61 11.36
N LEU A 126 18.44 -1.26 12.49
CA LEU A 126 18.87 -0.56 13.73
C LEU A 126 20.19 0.18 13.55
N SER A 127 21.08 -0.27 12.65
CA SER A 127 22.36 0.42 12.42
C SER A 127 22.20 1.78 11.75
N TYR A 128 21.08 2.04 11.09
CA TYR A 128 20.80 3.30 10.38
C TYR A 128 20.09 4.34 11.25
N PHE A 129 19.49 3.91 12.36
CA PHE A 129 18.69 4.77 13.23
C PHE A 129 19.44 6.01 13.74
N PRO A 130 20.70 5.93 14.21
CA PRO A 130 21.42 7.11 14.66
C PRO A 130 21.47 8.23 13.60
N GLU A 131 21.75 7.85 12.35
CA GLU A 131 21.88 8.77 11.23
C GLU A 131 20.53 9.38 10.81
N CYS A 132 19.46 8.57 10.83
CA CYS A 132 18.09 9.03 10.59
C CYS A 132 17.64 10.03 11.67
N PHE A 133 17.90 9.71 12.95
CA PHE A 133 17.50 10.54 14.08
C PHE A 133 18.22 11.88 14.07
N GLU A 134 19.51 11.91 13.73
CA GLU A 134 20.27 13.14 13.60
C GLU A 134 19.63 14.10 12.59
N PHE A 135 19.25 13.58 11.41
CA PHE A 135 18.60 14.38 10.36
C PHE A 135 17.22 14.89 10.79
N ILE A 136 16.41 14.04 11.42
CA ILE A 136 15.08 14.42 11.92
C ILE A 136 15.19 15.52 12.99
N GLU A 137 16.13 15.38 13.94
CA GLU A 137 16.34 16.39 14.98
C GLU A 137 16.96 17.68 14.43
N GLU A 138 17.77 17.61 13.37
CA GLU A 138 18.25 18.81 12.66
C GLU A 138 17.10 19.58 12.00
N ALA A 139 16.24 18.90 11.24
CA ALA A 139 15.08 19.50 10.59
C ALA A 139 14.19 20.22 11.62
N LYS A 140 13.89 19.52 12.73
CA LYS A 140 13.09 20.06 13.83
C LYS A 140 13.70 21.27 14.50
N ARG A 141 15.03 21.31 14.73
CA ARG A 141 15.72 22.49 15.29
C ARG A 141 15.66 23.72 14.37
N LYS A 142 15.47 23.51 13.07
CA LYS A 142 15.29 24.56 12.07
C LYS A 142 13.82 24.94 11.86
N ASP A 143 12.92 24.51 12.76
CA ASP A 143 11.47 24.66 12.65
C ASP A 143 10.90 24.07 11.33
N GLY A 144 11.58 23.05 10.80
CA GLY A 144 11.18 22.33 9.60
C GLY A 144 10.15 21.25 9.87
N VAL A 145 9.50 20.83 8.78
CA VAL A 145 8.68 19.62 8.65
C VAL A 145 9.39 18.62 7.75
#